data_AF-A0A1F8MM02-F1
#
_entry.id   AF-A0A1F8MM02-F1
#
_cell.length_a   1.000
_cell.length_b   1.000
_cell.length_c   1.000
_cell.angle_alpha   90.00
_cell.angle_beta   90.00
_cell.angle_gamma   90.00
#
_symmetry.space_group_name_H-M   'P 1'
#
loop_
_entity.id
_entity.type
_entity.pdbx_description
1 polymer ?
#
loop_
_entity_poly.entity_id
_entity_poly.type
_entity_poly.pdbx_seq_one_letter_code
_entity_poly.pdbx_strand_id
1 'polypeptide(L)'
;MSEKKFATAINCMDGRTQLPVMEYMKKKYKVDYVDTITEPGPNGILASNKDHATVESIKRRVVISTGKHGSKYIAVVGHHDCAGNPVDKNTHLMHIRNAIKTVKSWGFNTEVIGLWVDENWKVNEVQT
;
A
#
# COMPACT_ATOMS: atom_id res chain seq x y z
N MET A 1 23.73 -17.44 -0.88
CA MET A 1 22.28 -17.42 -0.60
C MET A 1 21.62 -16.63 -1.71
N SER A 2 20.60 -17.14 -2.39
CA SER A 2 19.89 -16.34 -3.40
C SER A 2 19.33 -15.08 -2.72
N GLU A 3 19.60 -13.90 -3.28
CA GLU A 3 19.00 -12.65 -2.78
C GLU A 3 17.48 -12.77 -2.86
N LYS A 4 16.84 -12.81 -1.69
CA LYS A 4 15.38 -12.88 -1.57
C LYS A 4 14.78 -11.57 -2.08
N LYS A 5 13.71 -11.66 -2.87
CA LYS A 5 13.06 -10.49 -3.48
C LYS A 5 11.92 -10.00 -2.60
N PHE A 6 11.84 -8.69 -2.42
CA PHE A 6 10.83 -8.04 -1.59
C PHE A 6 9.95 -7.10 -2.43
N ALA A 7 8.70 -6.97 -2.01
CA ALA A 7 7.82 -5.85 -2.35
C ALA A 7 7.33 -5.18 -1.05
N THR A 8 6.73 -4.01 -1.16
CA THR A 8 6.14 -3.26 -0.04
C THR A 8 4.65 -3.09 -0.26
N ALA A 9 3.84 -3.28 0.77
CA ALA A 9 2.42 -2.95 0.78
C ALA A 9 2.11 -2.00 1.93
N ILE A 10 1.62 -0.80 1.61
CA ILE A 10 1.03 0.12 2.57
C ILE A 10 -0.47 -0.22 2.64
N ASN A 11 -0.86 -0.94 3.68
CA ASN A 11 -2.15 -1.61 3.77
C ASN A 11 -2.88 -1.27 5.08
N CYS A 12 -4.20 -1.44 5.11
CA CYS A 12 -4.94 -1.31 6.36
C CYS A 12 -4.44 -2.36 7.37
N MET A 13 -4.56 -2.11 8.68
CA MET A 13 -4.34 -3.13 9.71
C MET A 13 -5.39 -4.25 9.71
N ASP A 14 -6.49 -4.08 8.95
CA ASP A 14 -7.53 -5.09 8.79
C ASP A 14 -6.94 -6.42 8.30
N GLY A 15 -7.12 -7.48 9.11
CA GLY A 15 -6.61 -8.82 8.82
C GLY A 15 -7.15 -9.41 7.51
N ARG A 16 -8.37 -9.02 7.11
CA ARG A 16 -9.07 -9.54 5.92
C ARG A 16 -8.35 -9.18 4.61
N THR A 17 -7.57 -8.10 4.60
CA THR A 17 -6.86 -7.62 3.40
C THR A 17 -5.43 -8.15 3.29
N GLN A 18 -4.83 -8.68 4.37
CA GLN A 18 -3.40 -9.03 4.39
C GLN A 18 -3.05 -10.12 3.38
N LEU A 19 -3.74 -11.26 3.47
CA LEU A 19 -3.46 -12.41 2.61
C LEU A 19 -3.77 -12.11 1.12
N PRO A 20 -4.93 -11.54 0.75
CA PRO A 20 -5.21 -11.19 -0.65
C PRO A 20 -4.16 -10.28 -1.27
N VAL A 21 -3.74 -9.23 -0.54
CA VAL A 21 -2.73 -8.27 -1.04
C VAL A 21 -1.36 -8.94 -1.15
N MET A 22 -0.95 -9.73 -0.14
CA MET A 22 0.33 -10.43 -0.17
C MET A 22 0.42 -11.38 -1.36
N GLU A 23 -0.60 -12.23 -1.56
CA GLU A 23 -0.62 -13.19 -2.66
C GLU A 23 -0.66 -12.50 -4.03
N TYR A 24 -1.42 -11.41 -4.15
CA TYR A 24 -1.44 -10.59 -5.36
C TYR A 24 -0.05 -10.07 -5.72
N MET A 25 0.63 -9.44 -4.76
CA MET A 25 1.94 -8.83 -4.97
C MET A 25 3.02 -9.88 -5.28
N LYS A 26 3.03 -11.00 -4.55
CA LYS A 26 3.93 -12.14 -4.83
C LYS A 26 3.70 -12.68 -6.24
N LYS A 27 2.45 -12.89 -6.63
CA LYS A 27 2.12 -13.45 -7.95
C LYS A 27 2.49 -12.49 -9.10
N LYS A 28 2.17 -11.20 -8.96
CA LYS A 28 2.41 -10.16 -9.99
C LYS A 28 3.90 -9.91 -10.19
N TYR A 29 4.64 -9.72 -9.10
CA TYR A 29 6.03 -9.27 -9.17
C TYR A 29 7.07 -10.39 -8.94
N LYS A 30 6.63 -11.63 -8.70
CA LYS A 30 7.50 -12.79 -8.47
C LYS A 30 8.49 -12.55 -7.32
N VAL A 31 8.00 -11.94 -6.25
CA VAL A 31 8.75 -11.68 -5.02
C VAL A 31 8.55 -12.79 -3.99
N ASP A 32 9.53 -13.02 -3.12
CA ASP A 32 9.45 -14.01 -2.04
C ASP A 32 8.61 -13.49 -0.86
N TYR A 33 8.76 -12.19 -0.56
CA TYR A 33 8.21 -11.55 0.62
C TYR A 33 7.55 -10.21 0.29
N VAL A 34 6.61 -9.81 1.13
CA VAL A 34 5.93 -8.51 1.05
C VAL A 34 6.01 -7.88 2.44
N ASP A 35 6.76 -6.79 2.57
CA ASP A 35 6.78 -6.00 3.79
C ASP A 35 5.45 -5.24 3.90
N THR A 36 4.68 -5.49 4.95
CA THR A 36 3.39 -4.83 5.17
C THR A 36 3.52 -3.70 6.18
N ILE A 37 3.27 -2.47 5.73
CA ILE A 37 3.24 -1.27 6.58
C ILE A 37 1.78 -0.94 6.84
N THR A 38 1.36 -1.11 8.09
CA THR A 38 -0.06 -1.05 8.46
C THR A 38 -0.41 0.19 9.26
N GLU A 39 -1.56 0.78 8.93
CA GLU A 39 -2.30 1.78 9.72
C GLU A 39 -3.80 1.53 9.53
N PRO A 40 -4.70 2.05 10.38
CA PRO A 40 -6.12 2.10 10.03
C PRO A 40 -6.35 3.09 8.87
N GLY A 41 -6.82 2.61 7.72
CA GLY A 41 -7.18 3.46 6.57
C GLY A 41 -6.02 4.27 5.94
N PRO A 42 -4.86 3.67 5.64
CA PRO A 42 -3.67 4.41 5.21
C PRO A 42 -3.85 5.14 3.89
N ASN A 43 -4.72 4.66 3.00
CA ASN A 43 -5.04 5.36 1.76
C ASN A 43 -5.62 6.75 2.05
N GLY A 44 -6.49 6.90 3.06
CA GLY A 44 -7.05 8.18 3.48
C GLY A 44 -6.01 9.08 4.17
N ILE A 45 -5.19 8.50 5.03
CA ILE A 45 -4.08 9.21 5.70
C ILE A 45 -3.13 9.83 4.67
N LEU A 46 -2.63 9.02 3.74
CA LEU A 46 -1.70 9.46 2.69
C LEU A 46 -2.36 10.39 1.66
N ALA A 47 -3.65 10.20 1.36
CA ALA A 47 -4.38 11.08 0.44
C ALA A 47 -4.58 12.48 1.01
N SER A 48 -4.91 12.58 2.30
CA SER A 48 -5.09 13.87 2.96
C SER A 48 -3.76 14.56 3.22
N ASN A 49 -2.72 13.78 3.53
CA ASN A 49 -1.38 14.25 3.89
C ASN A 49 -1.37 15.32 5.01
N LYS A 50 -2.36 15.28 5.92
CA LYS A 50 -2.52 16.23 7.03
C LYS A 50 -1.86 15.78 8.32
N ASP A 51 -1.93 14.49 8.63
CA ASP A 51 -1.24 13.89 9.78
C ASP A 51 0.22 13.62 9.42
N HIS A 52 1.04 14.67 9.52
CA HIS A 52 2.45 14.61 9.14
C HIS A 52 3.26 13.59 9.97
N ALA A 53 2.90 13.38 11.24
CA ALA A 53 3.60 12.42 12.09
C ALA A 53 3.39 10.99 11.60
N THR A 54 2.15 10.62 11.31
CA THR A 54 1.81 9.29 10.78
C THR A 54 2.37 9.09 9.36
N VAL A 55 2.26 10.10 8.49
CA VAL A 55 2.84 10.04 7.14
C VAL A 55 4.35 9.83 7.19
N GLU A 56 5.07 10.55 8.04
CA GLU A 56 6.52 10.41 8.19
C GLU A 56 6.90 9.04 8.79
N SER A 57 6.09 8.53 9.72
CA SER A 57 6.25 7.17 10.26
C SER A 57 6.08 6.08 9.18
N ILE A 58 5.07 6.21 8.32
CA ILE A 58 4.90 5.31 7.15
C ILE A 58 6.12 5.42 6.24
N LYS A 59 6.52 6.64 5.86
CA LYS A 59 7.67 6.88 4.98
C LYS A 59 8.95 6.24 5.51
N ARG A 60 9.27 6.39 6.80
CA ARG A 60 10.45 5.77 7.43
C ARG A 60 10.46 4.25 7.30
N ARG A 61 9.32 3.60 7.48
CA ARG A 61 9.19 2.14 7.30
C ARG A 61 9.35 1.75 5.83
N VAL A 62 8.83 2.55 4.89
CA VAL A 62 9.03 2.34 3.44
C VAL A 62 10.51 2.47 3.08
N VAL A 63 11.24 3.46 3.62
CA VAL A 63 12.69 3.63 3.39
C VAL A 63 13.48 2.38 3.76
N ILE A 64 13.10 1.68 4.84
CA ILE A 64 13.75 0.43 5.24
C ILE A 64 13.47 -0.66 4.20
N SER A 65 12.21 -0.81 3.77
CA SER A 65 11.83 -1.83 2.77
C SER A 65 12.49 -1.59 1.41
N THR A 66 12.48 -0.35 0.90
CA THR A 66 13.07 -0.02 -0.41
C THR A 66 14.59 0.05 -0.37
N GLY A 67 15.17 0.48 0.75
CA GLY A 67 16.62 0.62 0.91
C GLY A 67 17.32 -0.67 1.37
N LYS A 68 16.93 -1.23 2.52
CA LYS A 68 17.60 -2.40 3.11
C LYS A 68 17.18 -3.72 2.47
N HIS A 69 15.88 -3.89 2.17
CA HIS A 69 15.39 -5.10 1.51
C HIS A 69 15.39 -4.98 -0.02
N GLY A 70 15.64 -3.79 -0.56
CA GLY A 70 15.71 -3.57 -2.01
C GLY A 70 14.36 -3.70 -2.72
N SER A 71 13.24 -3.48 -2.01
CA SER A 71 11.91 -3.52 -2.60
C SER A 71 11.81 -2.54 -3.76
N LYS A 72 11.39 -3.03 -4.93
CA LYS A 72 11.22 -2.24 -6.16
C LYS A 72 9.76 -1.85 -6.45
N TYR A 73 8.83 -2.35 -5.64
CA TYR A 73 7.39 -2.26 -5.87
C TYR A 73 6.68 -1.86 -4.58
N ILE A 74 5.87 -0.81 -4.65
CA ILE A 74 5.06 -0.33 -3.53
C ILE A 74 3.60 -0.34 -3.94
N ALA A 75 2.76 -1.05 -3.18
CA ALA A 75 1.32 -0.97 -3.29
C ALA A 75 0.71 -0.05 -2.22
N VAL A 76 -0.20 0.82 -2.63
CA VAL A 76 -1.07 1.57 -1.71
C VAL A 76 -2.47 0.95 -1.75
N VAL A 77 -2.96 0.49 -0.61
CA VAL A 77 -4.19 -0.31 -0.54
C VAL A 77 -5.32 0.45 0.15
N GLY A 78 -6.49 0.46 -0.47
CA GLY A 78 -7.77 0.69 0.19
C GLY A 78 -8.65 -0.56 0.10
N HIS A 79 -9.66 -0.67 0.95
CA HIS A 79 -10.54 -1.84 0.94
C HIS A 79 -11.99 -1.48 1.26
N HIS A 80 -12.90 -2.35 0.82
CA HIS A 80 -14.31 -2.34 1.18
C HIS A 80 -14.49 -2.46 2.70
N ASP A 81 -15.52 -1.79 3.24
CA ASP A 81 -15.89 -1.88 4.66
C ASP A 81 -14.73 -1.50 5.61
N CYS A 82 -14.09 -0.34 5.35
CA CYS A 82 -12.95 0.13 6.12
C CYS A 82 -13.38 1.06 7.27
N ALA A 83 -13.23 0.59 8.51
CA ALA A 83 -13.49 1.42 9.70
C ALA A 83 -12.47 2.56 9.87
N GLY A 84 -11.22 2.36 9.43
CA GLY A 84 -10.14 3.36 9.55
C GLY A 84 -10.20 4.49 8.53
N ASN A 85 -11.01 4.34 7.48
CA ASN A 85 -11.29 5.38 6.49
C ASN A 85 -12.75 5.18 6.02
N PRO A 86 -13.75 5.61 6.82
CA PRO A 86 -15.16 5.28 6.62
C PRO A 86 -15.78 6.16 5.52
N VAL A 87 -15.43 5.86 4.27
CA VAL A 87 -15.89 6.59 3.08
C VAL A 87 -16.43 5.63 2.03
N ASP A 88 -17.16 6.15 1.04
CA ASP A 88 -17.66 5.32 -0.06
C ASP A 88 -16.53 4.84 -1.00
N LYS A 89 -16.85 3.86 -1.85
CA LYS A 89 -15.90 3.26 -2.79
C LYS A 89 -15.23 4.28 -3.71
N ASN A 90 -15.98 5.24 -4.27
CA ASN A 90 -15.40 6.23 -5.18
C ASN A 90 -14.41 7.13 -4.46
N THR A 91 -14.74 7.51 -3.22
CA THR A 91 -13.84 8.26 -2.34
C THR A 91 -12.59 7.45 -1.99
N HIS A 92 -12.71 6.14 -1.70
CA HIS A 92 -11.55 5.27 -1.55
C HIS A 92 -10.65 5.22 -2.78
N LEU A 93 -11.22 5.08 -3.98
CA LEU A 93 -10.45 5.05 -5.23
C LEU A 93 -9.75 6.38 -5.49
N MET A 94 -10.40 7.51 -5.19
CA MET A 94 -9.77 8.83 -5.21
C MET A 94 -8.63 8.94 -4.19
N HIS A 95 -8.84 8.48 -2.96
CA HIS A 95 -7.81 8.45 -1.92
C HIS A 95 -6.62 7.59 -2.35
N ILE A 96 -6.83 6.42 -2.94
CA ILE A 96 -5.74 5.57 -3.46
C ILE A 96 -4.92 6.35 -4.50
N ARG A 97 -5.56 7.01 -5.47
CA ARG A 97 -4.85 7.82 -6.48
C ARG A 97 -4.05 8.97 -5.87
N ASN A 98 -4.61 9.69 -4.90
CA ASN A 98 -3.91 10.78 -4.23
C ASN A 98 -2.77 10.28 -3.34
N ALA A 99 -2.98 9.17 -2.63
CA ALA A 99 -1.95 8.52 -1.84
C ALA A 99 -0.79 8.02 -2.70
N ILE A 100 -1.04 7.51 -3.91
CA ILE A 100 0.02 7.19 -4.88
C ILE A 100 0.86 8.42 -5.21
N LYS A 101 0.23 9.60 -5.43
CA LYS A 101 0.97 10.85 -5.67
C LYS A 101 1.84 11.22 -4.46
N THR A 102 1.30 11.09 -3.24
CA THR A 102 2.06 11.31 -2.00
C THR A 102 3.25 10.36 -1.88
N VAL A 103 3.07 9.07 -2.17
CA VAL A 103 4.16 8.07 -2.08
C VAL A 103 5.20 8.32 -3.18
N LYS A 104 4.78 8.66 -4.40
CA LYS A 104 5.70 8.99 -5.51
C LYS A 104 6.53 10.25 -5.21
N SER A 105 5.98 11.24 -4.49
CA SER A 105 6.71 12.46 -4.14
C SER A 105 7.86 12.22 -3.17
N TRP A 106 7.93 11.05 -2.52
CA TRP A 106 9.06 10.66 -1.68
C TRP A 106 10.33 10.33 -2.47
N GLY A 107 10.25 10.19 -3.80
CA GLY A 107 11.43 10.09 -4.68
C GLY A 107 12.12 8.73 -4.68
N PHE A 108 11.44 7.66 -4.29
CA PHE A 108 11.98 6.30 -4.39
C PHE A 108 12.04 5.83 -5.85
N ASN A 109 13.13 5.15 -6.23
CA ASN A 109 13.27 4.52 -7.54
C ASN A 109 12.49 3.19 -7.60
N THR A 110 11.18 3.27 -7.40
CA THR A 110 10.26 2.14 -7.26
C THR A 110 8.99 2.38 -8.06
N GLU A 111 8.39 1.31 -8.55
CA GLU A 111 7.04 1.35 -9.11
C GLU A 111 6.01 1.48 -7.97
N VAL A 112 5.08 2.43 -8.08
CA VAL A 112 4.01 2.65 -7.09
C VAL A 112 2.66 2.39 -7.75
N ILE A 113 1.92 1.40 -7.24
CA ILE A 113 0.58 1.02 -7.74
C ILE A 113 -0.51 1.22 -6.67
N GLY A 114 -1.75 1.35 -7.13
CA GLY A 114 -2.93 1.39 -6.28
C GLY A 114 -3.70 0.09 -6.31
N LEU A 115 -4.10 -0.42 -5.15
CA LEU A 115 -4.92 -1.62 -5.02
C LEU A 115 -6.22 -1.33 -4.28
N TRP A 116 -7.32 -1.83 -4.81
CA TRP A 116 -8.63 -1.88 -4.17
C TRP A 116 -8.98 -3.33 -3.83
N VAL A 117 -9.17 -3.62 -2.55
CA VAL A 117 -9.72 -4.90 -2.10
C VAL A 117 -11.24 -4.78 -2.03
N ASP A 118 -11.95 -5.50 -2.89
CA ASP A 118 -13.40 -5.40 -3.01
C ASP A 118 -14.16 -6.21 -1.94
N GLU A 119 -15.49 -6.14 -2.00
CA GLU A 119 -16.42 -6.83 -1.10
C GLU A 119 -16.29 -8.36 -1.12
N ASN A 120 -15.66 -8.93 -2.15
CA ASN A 120 -15.37 -10.35 -2.27
C ASN A 120 -13.91 -10.67 -1.88
N TRP A 121 -13.20 -9.71 -1.27
CA TRP A 121 -11.79 -9.78 -0.91
C TRP A 121 -10.86 -10.04 -2.10
N LYS A 122 -11.29 -9.64 -3.31
CA LYS A 122 -10.45 -9.70 -4.51
C LYS A 122 -9.70 -8.38 -4.69
N VAL A 123 -8.44 -8.51 -5.09
CA VAL A 123 -7.55 -7.37 -5.35
C VAL A 123 -7.73 -6.89 -6.79
N ASN A 124 -8.02 -5.61 -6.94
CA ASN A 124 -8.19 -4.93 -8.21
C ASN A 124 -7.20 -3.75 -8.31
N GLU A 125 -6.52 -3.60 -9.44
CA GLU A 125 -5.67 -2.43 -9.66
C GLU A 125 -6.50 -1.18 -9.93
N VAL A 126 -6.13 -0.08 -9.28
CA VAL A 126 -6.73 1.23 -9.52
C VAL A 126 -5.96 1.91 -10.64
N GLN A 127 -6.64 2.17 -11.77
CA GLN A 127 -6.05 2.93 -12.88
C GLN A 127 -5.71 4.36 -12.40
N THR A 128 -4.45 4.74 -12.59
CA THR A 128 -3.87 6.03 -12.19
C THR A 128 -3.85 7.03 -13.32
#